data_AF-A0A2H0KLN6-F1
#
_entry.id   AF-A0A2H0KLN6-F1
#
_cell.length_a   1.000
_cell.length_b   1.000
_cell.length_c   1.000
_cell.angle_alpha   90.00
_cell.angle_beta   90.00
_cell.angle_gamma   90.00
#
_symmetry.space_group_name_H-M   'P 1'
#
loop_
_entity.id
_entity.type
_entity.pdbx_description
1 polymer ?
#
loop_
_entity_poly.entity_id
_entity_poly.type
_entity_poly.pdbx_seq_one_letter_code
_entity_poly.pdbx_strand_id
1 'polypeptide(L)'
;MNETRPIAYFCAEYALDDNLHIYAGGLGVLAGDYVREAGDQGLSLVAVGLYYGEGFIHKELTNEGQVVDLHETKSPEQVGLEAVKNEKNEWIEVKVPIGGRIVKVRAWLWSYKSVKVYLLDTKVEGNNEQDTHITDALYTVDKETRFKQEMVLGIGGLRMLLMIGHHPLHYHLNEGHSALLIFELIHHEMESRGMTFEEARSLVRERVLFTNHTLIAAGNDLFSNDLVALQLAKYAQEIEIPVKQLVDLGLVQQSSSFSMTILAMRAAGKINAVSKLHAVRAKEIWADHPMVPITNGIHIPTWDKIGSSEIWTKHKENKRELIKLIEKQAGVAWDEKTILLGWA
;
A
#
# COMPACT_ATOMS: atom_id res chain seq x y z
N MET A 1 -0.59 3.16 -32.00
CA MET A 1 -1.04 2.13 -31.05
C MET A 1 -1.87 2.85 -30.01
N ASN A 2 -3.09 2.42 -29.72
CA ASN A 2 -3.83 3.01 -28.60
C ASN A 2 -3.06 2.65 -27.32
N GLU A 3 -2.23 3.56 -26.83
CA GLU A 3 -1.61 3.43 -25.52
C GLU A 3 -2.73 3.45 -24.49
N THR A 4 -3.12 2.26 -24.03
CA THR A 4 -4.03 2.12 -22.91
C THR A 4 -3.31 2.68 -21.69
N ARG A 5 -3.64 3.92 -21.30
CA ARG A 5 -3.15 4.51 -20.05
C ARG A 5 -3.66 3.66 -18.88
N PRO A 6 -2.77 3.14 -18.03
CA PRO A 6 -3.18 2.21 -16.98
C PRO A 6 -3.97 2.92 -15.88
N ILE A 7 -4.62 2.12 -15.04
CA ILE A 7 -5.00 2.55 -13.69
C ILE A 7 -3.81 2.28 -12.78
N ALA A 8 -3.42 3.26 -11.96
CA ALA A 8 -2.41 3.06 -10.94
C ALA A 8 -3.06 2.74 -9.60
N TYR A 9 -2.68 1.63 -8.98
CA TYR A 9 -3.18 1.17 -7.69
C TYR A 9 -2.11 1.33 -6.63
N PHE A 10 -2.38 2.10 -5.58
CA PHE A 10 -1.44 2.39 -4.51
C PHE A 10 -1.91 1.73 -3.23
N CYS A 11 -1.05 0.92 -2.62
CA CYS A 11 -1.31 0.30 -1.33
C CYS A 11 -0.01 0.23 -0.52
N ALA A 12 -0.12 0.31 0.80
CA ALA A 12 1.03 0.16 1.68
C ALA A 12 1.54 -1.28 1.73
N GLU A 13 0.66 -2.27 1.54
CA GLU A 13 0.98 -3.68 1.70
C GLU A 13 0.40 -4.56 0.59
N TYR A 14 1.07 -5.69 0.30
CA TYR A 14 0.62 -6.65 -0.70
C TYR A 14 0.99 -8.10 -0.35
N ALA A 15 0.02 -8.99 -0.38
CA ALA A 15 0.25 -10.44 -0.33
C ALA A 15 0.50 -10.99 -1.75
N LEU A 16 1.74 -10.85 -2.26
CA LEU A 16 2.11 -11.23 -3.64
C LEU A 16 2.71 -12.64 -3.75
N ASP A 17 3.51 -13.04 -2.77
CA ASP A 17 4.16 -14.35 -2.72
C ASP A 17 4.32 -14.76 -1.26
N ASP A 18 4.28 -16.05 -0.98
CA ASP A 18 4.44 -16.59 0.38
C ASP A 18 5.82 -16.25 0.96
N ASN A 19 6.83 -16.01 0.12
CA ASN A 19 8.18 -15.64 0.57
C ASN A 19 8.39 -14.13 0.73
N LEU A 20 7.43 -13.30 0.29
CA LEU A 20 7.50 -11.85 0.32
C LEU A 20 6.59 -11.28 1.41
N HIS A 21 7.14 -11.10 2.61
CA HIS A 21 6.40 -10.75 3.82
C HIS A 21 6.12 -9.24 3.96
N ILE A 22 5.60 -8.59 2.92
CA ILE A 22 5.31 -7.14 2.89
C ILE A 22 3.84 -6.82 3.20
N TYR A 23 3.17 -7.67 3.98
CA TYR A 23 1.78 -7.49 4.40
C TYR A 23 1.52 -8.05 5.79
N ALA A 24 0.53 -7.48 6.47
CA ALA A 24 0.13 -7.83 7.84
C ALA A 24 -1.24 -8.51 7.91
N GLY A 25 -2.13 -8.25 6.96
CA GLY A 25 -3.50 -8.77 7.06
C GLY A 25 -4.37 -8.55 5.83
N GLY A 26 -5.67 -8.37 6.09
CA GLY A 26 -6.72 -8.41 5.06
C GLY A 26 -6.59 -7.34 3.98
N LEU A 27 -6.01 -6.17 4.27
CA LEU A 27 -5.81 -5.11 3.29
C LEU A 27 -4.77 -5.54 2.23
N GLY A 28 -3.65 -6.11 2.65
CA GLY A 28 -2.60 -6.64 1.79
C GLY A 28 -3.02 -7.92 1.06
N VAL A 29 -3.79 -8.80 1.70
CA VAL A 29 -4.42 -9.96 1.05
C VAL A 29 -5.32 -9.52 -0.10
N LEU A 30 -6.22 -8.55 0.15
CA LEU A 30 -7.07 -8.00 -0.89
C LEU A 30 -6.25 -7.35 -2.01
N ALA A 31 -5.21 -6.57 -1.67
CA ALA A 31 -4.36 -5.92 -2.66
C ALA A 31 -3.67 -6.96 -3.58
N GLY A 32 -3.18 -8.06 -3.01
CA GLY A 32 -2.64 -9.18 -3.76
C GLY A 32 -3.69 -9.85 -4.66
N ASP A 33 -4.88 -10.11 -4.15
CA ASP A 33 -5.97 -10.69 -4.93
C ASP A 33 -6.40 -9.78 -6.09
N TYR A 34 -6.42 -8.46 -5.84
CA TYR A 34 -6.77 -7.46 -6.85
C TYR A 34 -5.78 -7.45 -8.01
N VAL A 35 -4.48 -7.50 -7.68
CA VAL A 35 -3.38 -7.56 -8.66
C VAL A 35 -3.49 -8.83 -9.51
N ARG A 36 -3.78 -9.99 -8.90
CA ARG A 36 -3.91 -11.26 -9.63
C ARG A 36 -5.13 -11.28 -10.52
N GLU A 37 -6.30 -10.91 -9.99
CA GLU A 37 -7.53 -10.85 -10.78
C GLU A 37 -7.38 -9.88 -11.97
N ALA A 38 -6.76 -8.71 -11.76
CA ALA A 38 -6.48 -7.78 -12.85
C ALA A 38 -5.53 -8.38 -13.91
N GLY A 39 -4.52 -9.15 -13.48
CA GLY A 39 -3.63 -9.88 -14.38
C GLY A 39 -4.33 -10.99 -15.17
N ASP A 40 -5.24 -11.72 -14.53
CA ASP A 40 -6.04 -12.78 -15.13
C ASP A 40 -7.00 -12.25 -16.20
N GLN A 41 -7.60 -11.10 -15.93
CA GLN A 41 -8.50 -10.39 -16.84
C GLN A 41 -7.75 -9.59 -17.93
N GLY A 42 -6.42 -9.52 -17.88
CA GLY A 42 -5.63 -8.74 -18.83
C GLY A 42 -5.85 -7.23 -18.73
N LEU A 43 -6.24 -6.72 -17.55
CA LEU A 43 -6.47 -5.30 -17.33
C LEU A 43 -5.15 -4.54 -17.32
N SER A 44 -5.21 -3.29 -17.81
CA SER A 44 -4.09 -2.35 -17.73
C SER A 44 -4.03 -1.72 -16.34
N LEU A 45 -3.44 -2.46 -15.40
CA LEU A 45 -3.21 -2.04 -14.02
C LEU A 45 -1.71 -2.00 -13.75
N VAL A 46 -1.25 -0.93 -13.11
CA VAL A 46 0.08 -0.83 -12.51
C VAL A 46 -0.09 -0.60 -11.01
N ALA A 47 0.62 -1.34 -10.18
CA ALA A 47 0.53 -1.21 -8.74
C ALA A 47 1.82 -0.62 -8.16
N VAL A 48 1.68 0.11 -7.06
CA VAL A 48 2.79 0.74 -6.33
C VAL A 48 2.66 0.44 -4.84
N GLY A 49 3.77 0.04 -4.22
CA GLY A 49 3.89 -0.24 -2.80
C GLY A 49 5.27 0.07 -2.27
N LEU A 50 5.55 -0.37 -1.05
CA LEU A 50 6.89 -0.32 -0.46
C LEU A 50 7.45 -1.74 -0.34
N TYR A 51 8.75 -1.88 -0.55
CA TYR A 51 9.48 -3.07 -0.16
C TYR A 51 9.89 -2.93 1.30
N TYR A 52 9.43 -3.80 2.19
CA TYR A 52 9.85 -3.81 3.60
C TYR A 52 10.94 -4.87 3.79
N GLY A 53 12.19 -4.43 4.03
CA GLY A 53 13.35 -5.33 4.10
C GLY A 53 13.28 -6.35 5.24
N GLU A 54 12.68 -5.98 6.37
CA GLU A 54 12.41 -6.85 7.52
C GLU A 54 10.99 -7.43 7.50
N GLY A 55 10.16 -7.02 6.54
CA GLY A 55 8.78 -7.44 6.39
C GLY A 55 7.85 -6.91 7.49
N PHE A 56 6.78 -7.65 7.75
CA PHE A 56 5.94 -7.49 8.92
C PHE A 56 6.52 -8.26 10.10
N ILE A 57 6.54 -7.65 11.28
CA ILE A 57 7.09 -8.29 12.49
C ILE A 57 6.26 -9.54 12.82
N HIS A 58 6.89 -10.70 12.68
CA HIS A 58 6.30 -11.97 13.11
C HIS A 58 6.60 -12.19 14.59
N LYS A 59 5.61 -12.73 15.31
CA LYS A 59 5.74 -13.11 16.72
C LYS A 59 5.84 -14.63 16.81
N GLU A 60 6.96 -15.13 17.28
CA GLU A 60 7.17 -16.56 17.53
C GLU A 60 7.05 -16.86 19.03
N LEU A 61 6.42 -17.98 19.38
CA LEU A 61 6.38 -18.48 20.74
C LEU A 61 7.57 -19.43 20.97
N THR A 62 8.50 -19.06 21.82
CA THR A 62 9.62 -19.93 22.19
C THR A 62 9.13 -21.14 22.98
N ASN A 63 10.00 -22.16 23.10
CA ASN A 63 9.71 -23.37 23.90
C ASN A 63 9.43 -23.05 25.39
N GLU A 64 9.90 -21.90 25.87
CA GLU A 64 9.66 -21.38 27.23
C GLU A 64 8.36 -20.57 27.34
N GLY A 65 7.57 -20.48 26.27
CA GLY A 65 6.32 -19.73 26.21
C GLY A 65 6.49 -18.22 26.11
N GLN A 66 7.66 -17.72 25.71
CA GLN A 66 7.88 -16.30 25.48
C GLN A 66 7.56 -15.93 24.04
N VAL A 67 6.92 -14.79 23.83
CA VAL A 67 6.70 -14.25 22.49
C VAL A 67 7.88 -13.38 22.10
N VAL A 68 8.60 -13.75 21.05
CA VAL A 68 9.76 -13.02 20.51
C VAL A 68 9.45 -12.49 19.11
N ASP A 69 9.99 -11.31 18.80
CA ASP A 69 9.89 -10.72 17.47
C ASP A 69 10.93 -11.37 16.55
N LEU A 70 10.48 -11.86 15.40
CA LEU A 70 11.28 -12.55 14.41
C LEU A 70 11.48 -11.65 13.20
N HIS A 71 12.72 -11.22 12.99
CA HIS A 71 13.13 -10.39 11.87
C HIS A 71 13.93 -11.27 10.89
N GLU A 72 13.26 -11.85 9.90
CA GLU A 72 13.96 -12.46 8.77
C GLU A 72 14.14 -11.44 7.66
N THR A 73 15.30 -10.79 7.64
CA THR A 73 15.67 -9.92 6.52
C THR A 73 15.99 -10.77 5.29
N LYS A 74 15.16 -10.68 4.26
CA LYS A 74 15.45 -11.28 2.94
C LYS A 74 15.91 -10.18 1.99
N SER A 75 16.85 -10.51 1.09
CA SER A 75 17.19 -9.61 -0.01
C SER A 75 16.09 -9.65 -1.06
N PRO A 76 15.85 -8.56 -1.81
CA PRO A 76 14.85 -8.51 -2.87
C PRO A 76 15.00 -9.65 -3.90
N GLU A 77 16.22 -10.01 -4.25
CA GLU A 77 16.52 -11.09 -5.18
C GLU A 77 16.14 -12.47 -4.63
N GLN A 78 16.30 -12.69 -3.31
CA GLN A 78 15.91 -13.94 -2.65
C GLN A 78 14.41 -14.18 -2.68
N VAL A 79 13.62 -13.11 -2.81
CA VAL A 79 12.15 -13.14 -2.89
C VAL A 79 11.62 -12.89 -4.29
N GLY A 80 12.49 -13.04 -5.31
CA GLY A 80 12.11 -13.03 -6.71
C GLY A 80 11.80 -11.65 -7.29
N LEU A 81 12.28 -10.57 -6.66
CA LEU A 81 12.10 -9.22 -7.18
C LEU A 81 13.21 -8.83 -8.15
N GLU A 82 12.83 -8.10 -9.20
CA GLU A 82 13.75 -7.60 -10.22
C GLU A 82 14.08 -6.12 -10.00
N ALA A 83 15.32 -5.72 -10.27
CA ALA A 83 15.73 -4.31 -10.18
C ALA A 83 15.10 -3.48 -11.32
N VAL A 84 14.51 -2.32 -10.99
CA VAL A 84 13.99 -1.38 -12.00
C VAL A 84 15.12 -0.49 -12.51
N LYS A 85 15.49 -0.70 -13.77
CA LYS A 85 16.65 -0.07 -14.41
C LYS A 85 16.31 0.54 -15.76
N ASN A 86 17.12 1.50 -16.18
CA ASN A 86 17.01 2.12 -17.50
C ASN A 86 17.63 1.23 -18.60
N GLU A 87 17.55 1.68 -19.85
CA GLU A 87 18.12 0.96 -21.02
C GLU A 87 19.65 0.74 -20.93
N LYS A 88 20.34 1.52 -20.09
CA LYS A 88 21.79 1.41 -19.83
C LYS A 88 22.11 0.49 -18.64
N ASN A 89 21.12 -0.21 -18.09
CA ASN A 89 21.24 -1.09 -16.92
C ASN A 89 21.67 -0.33 -15.63
N GLU A 90 21.34 0.95 -15.55
CA GLU A 90 21.52 1.79 -14.35
C GLU A 90 20.20 1.86 -13.57
N TRP A 91 20.29 1.99 -12.24
CA TRP A 91 19.12 2.16 -11.40
C TRP A 91 18.30 3.39 -11.82
N ILE A 92 16.99 3.21 -11.91
CA ILE A 92 16.08 4.35 -11.97
C ILE A 92 15.85 4.82 -10.54
N GLU A 93 16.23 6.06 -10.28
CA GLU A 93 16.11 6.71 -8.98
C GLU A 93 15.26 7.97 -9.08
N VAL A 94 14.39 8.17 -8.10
CA VAL A 94 13.64 9.43 -7.92
C VAL A 94 14.02 10.06 -6.60
N LYS A 95 13.78 11.36 -6.50
CA LYS A 95 14.13 12.17 -5.33
C LYS A 95 12.85 12.62 -4.64
N VAL A 96 12.75 12.37 -3.34
CA VAL A 96 11.64 12.81 -2.49
C VAL A 96 12.17 13.77 -1.43
N PRO A 97 11.73 15.04 -1.41
CA PRO A 97 12.06 15.96 -0.33
C PRO A 97 11.34 15.55 0.96
N ILE A 98 12.10 15.25 2.02
CA ILE A 98 11.56 14.85 3.32
C ILE A 98 12.27 15.65 4.42
N GLY A 99 11.52 16.43 5.19
CA GLY A 99 12.07 17.34 6.17
C GLY A 99 13.00 18.38 5.51
N GLY A 100 14.25 18.44 5.94
CA GLY A 100 15.30 19.26 5.30
C GLY A 100 16.09 18.54 4.21
N ARG A 101 15.84 17.25 3.96
CA ARG A 101 16.69 16.35 3.17
C ARG A 101 16.06 15.98 1.84
N ILE A 102 16.88 15.44 0.94
CA ILE A 102 16.42 14.77 -0.28
C ILE A 102 16.72 13.29 -0.13
N VAL A 103 15.68 12.47 -0.10
CA VAL A 103 15.78 11.01 -0.02
C VAL A 103 15.71 10.45 -1.43
N LYS A 104 16.70 9.64 -1.80
CA LYS A 104 16.68 8.87 -3.04
C LYS A 104 15.81 7.63 -2.86
N VAL A 105 15.02 7.31 -3.86
CA VAL A 105 14.12 6.16 -3.87
C VAL A 105 14.34 5.40 -5.17
N ARG A 106 14.54 4.09 -5.06
CA ARG A 106 14.54 3.16 -6.20
C ARG A 106 13.32 2.25 -6.12
N ALA A 107 13.14 1.39 -7.13
CA ALA A 107 12.06 0.43 -7.13
C ALA A 107 12.53 -0.98 -7.50
N TRP A 108 11.84 -1.94 -6.91
CA TRP A 108 11.87 -3.35 -7.27
C TRP A 108 10.58 -3.71 -8.02
N LEU A 109 10.65 -4.66 -8.94
CA LEU A 109 9.55 -5.10 -9.78
C LEU A 109 9.15 -6.52 -9.41
N TRP A 110 7.86 -6.69 -9.13
CA TRP A 110 7.17 -7.97 -9.15
C TRP A 110 6.16 -7.97 -10.31
N SER A 111 6.06 -9.08 -11.05
CA SER A 111 5.19 -9.16 -12.23
C SER A 111 4.25 -10.37 -12.15
N TYR A 112 3.01 -10.17 -12.58
CA TYR A 112 2.03 -11.23 -12.75
C TYR A 112 1.14 -10.99 -13.96
N LYS A 113 1.30 -11.84 -14.98
CA LYS A 113 0.62 -11.71 -16.27
C LYS A 113 0.77 -10.29 -16.84
N SER A 114 -0.32 -9.53 -16.98
CA SER A 114 -0.30 -8.15 -17.49
C SER A 114 0.06 -7.08 -16.46
N VAL A 115 0.05 -7.41 -15.17
CA VAL A 115 0.18 -6.44 -14.08
C VAL A 115 1.61 -6.40 -13.55
N LYS A 116 2.09 -5.17 -13.33
CA LYS A 116 3.39 -4.89 -12.70
C LYS A 116 3.16 -4.22 -11.35
N VAL A 117 3.87 -4.68 -10.34
CA VAL A 117 3.89 -4.09 -8.99
C VAL A 117 5.28 -3.52 -8.74
N TYR A 118 5.35 -2.21 -8.53
CA TYR A 118 6.58 -1.50 -8.22
C TYR A 118 6.68 -1.27 -6.71
N LEU A 119 7.68 -1.87 -6.08
CA LEU A 119 7.92 -1.80 -4.64
C LEU A 119 9.09 -0.85 -4.38
N LEU A 120 8.80 0.31 -3.78
CA LEU A 120 9.79 1.35 -3.53
C LEU A 120 10.70 1.01 -2.35
N ASP A 121 11.96 1.43 -2.44
CA ASP A 121 13.01 1.13 -1.47
C ASP A 121 13.91 2.36 -1.26
N THR A 122 14.19 2.72 -0.01
CA THR A 122 15.09 3.83 0.36
C THR A 122 16.49 3.37 0.76
N LYS A 123 16.79 2.06 0.73
CA LYS A 123 18.12 1.49 0.94
C LYS A 123 19.02 1.71 -0.27
N VAL A 124 19.30 2.99 -0.55
CA VAL A 124 20.00 3.50 -1.73
C VAL A 124 21.29 4.20 -1.33
N GLU A 125 22.36 3.99 -2.10
CA GLU A 125 23.64 4.63 -1.85
C GLU A 125 23.52 6.18 -1.94
N GLY A 126 24.04 6.84 -0.90
CA GLY A 126 23.97 8.29 -0.75
C GLY A 126 22.79 8.80 0.08
N ASN A 127 21.85 7.93 0.47
CA ASN A 127 20.97 8.22 1.59
C ASN A 127 21.74 8.06 2.91
N ASN A 128 21.37 8.84 3.93
CA ASN A 128 21.88 8.60 5.28
C ASN A 128 21.19 7.39 5.92
N GLU A 129 21.76 6.91 7.03
CA GLU A 129 21.26 5.75 7.78
C GLU A 129 19.78 5.88 8.14
N GLN A 130 19.35 7.02 8.71
CA GLN A 130 17.94 7.26 9.07
C GLN A 130 16.99 7.17 7.87
N ASP A 131 17.42 7.63 6.70
CA ASP A 131 16.61 7.61 5.49
C ASP A 131 16.57 6.20 4.86
N THR A 132 17.63 5.39 5.04
CA THR A 132 17.64 3.98 4.62
C THR A 132 16.67 3.12 5.44
N HIS A 133 16.42 3.48 6.70
CA HIS A 133 15.53 2.76 7.61
C HIS A 133 14.03 3.04 7.38
N ILE A 134 13.68 3.96 6.46
CA ILE A 134 12.27 4.27 6.17
C ILE A 134 11.52 3.02 5.71
N THR A 135 12.16 2.15 4.94
CA THR A 135 11.55 0.95 4.34
C THR A 135 11.99 -0.36 5.00
N ASP A 136 12.32 -0.36 6.28
CA ASP A 136 12.68 -1.60 6.98
C ASP A 136 11.45 -2.43 7.32
N ALA A 137 10.52 -1.88 8.10
CA ALA A 137 9.40 -2.63 8.66
C ALA A 137 8.03 -2.05 8.28
N LEU A 138 7.08 -2.94 8.04
CA LEU A 138 5.67 -2.60 7.87
C LEU A 138 5.04 -2.24 9.22
N TYR A 139 4.21 -1.18 9.24
CA TYR A 139 3.47 -0.71 10.43
C TYR A 139 4.33 -0.45 11.68
N THR A 140 5.38 0.36 11.51
CA THR A 140 6.15 0.90 12.63
C THR A 140 5.30 1.75 13.59
N VAL A 141 5.63 1.69 14.88
CA VAL A 141 4.99 2.50 15.93
C VAL A 141 5.46 3.97 15.87
N ASP A 142 6.65 4.21 15.31
CA ASP A 142 7.19 5.56 15.18
C ASP A 142 6.44 6.38 14.12
N LYS A 143 5.71 7.40 14.57
CA LYS A 143 4.87 8.24 13.71
C LYS A 143 5.68 9.05 12.70
N GLU A 144 6.92 9.42 13.03
CA GLU A 144 7.77 10.12 12.07
C GLU A 144 8.15 9.20 10.90
N THR A 145 8.67 8.01 11.19
CA THR A 145 9.01 7.00 10.18
C THR A 145 7.77 6.59 9.39
N ARG A 146 6.62 6.42 10.06
CA ARG A 146 5.34 6.12 9.39
C ARG A 146 4.97 7.19 8.38
N PHE A 147 5.06 8.48 8.74
CA PHE A 147 4.76 9.56 7.80
C PHE A 147 5.77 9.61 6.64
N LYS A 148 7.06 9.34 6.90
CA LYS A 148 8.08 9.23 5.85
C LYS A 148 7.79 8.10 4.86
N GLN A 149 7.33 6.95 5.34
CA GLN A 149 6.87 5.86 4.47
C GLN A 149 5.74 6.32 3.54
N GLU A 150 4.76 7.05 4.07
CA GLU A 150 3.65 7.57 3.29
C GLU A 150 4.08 8.64 2.27
N MET A 151 5.11 9.44 2.60
CA MET A 151 5.74 10.37 1.64
C MET A 151 6.43 9.61 0.50
N VAL A 152 7.20 8.57 0.82
CA VAL A 152 7.86 7.73 -0.20
C VAL A 152 6.81 7.04 -1.07
N LEU A 153 5.77 6.44 -0.47
CA LEU A 153 4.71 5.76 -1.20
C LEU A 153 3.92 6.70 -2.12
N GLY A 154 3.49 7.86 -1.59
CA GLY A 154 2.67 8.82 -2.34
C GLY A 154 3.46 9.62 -3.37
N ILE A 155 4.41 10.42 -2.91
CA ILE A 155 5.21 11.34 -3.75
C ILE A 155 6.21 10.54 -4.59
N GLY A 156 7.00 9.68 -3.93
CA GLY A 156 7.99 8.85 -4.61
C GLY A 156 7.35 7.89 -5.62
N GLY A 157 6.18 7.33 -5.29
CA GLY A 157 5.46 6.42 -6.17
C GLY A 157 5.03 7.06 -7.49
N LEU A 158 4.46 8.27 -7.46
CA LEU A 158 4.11 8.95 -8.71
C LEU A 158 5.34 9.35 -9.52
N ARG A 159 6.36 9.91 -8.87
CA ARG A 159 7.62 10.25 -9.55
C ARG A 159 8.22 9.03 -10.24
N MET A 160 8.22 7.88 -9.55
CA MET A 160 8.72 6.63 -10.10
C MET A 160 7.90 6.18 -11.31
N LEU A 161 6.57 6.15 -11.22
CA LEU A 161 5.70 5.79 -12.34
C LEU A 161 5.94 6.66 -13.58
N LEU A 162 6.02 7.98 -13.40
CA LEU A 162 6.28 8.90 -14.51
C LEU A 162 7.68 8.70 -15.09
N MET A 163 8.69 8.51 -14.24
CA MET A 163 10.08 8.30 -14.66
C MET A 163 10.26 7.03 -15.50
N ILE A 164 9.51 5.96 -15.19
CA ILE A 164 9.55 4.71 -15.94
C ILE A 164 8.58 4.68 -17.14
N GLY A 165 7.94 5.82 -17.45
CA GLY A 165 7.10 6.00 -18.64
C GLY A 165 5.63 5.60 -18.46
N HIS A 166 5.16 5.30 -17.24
CA HIS A 166 3.74 5.12 -17.00
C HIS A 166 3.04 6.46 -16.82
N HIS A 167 2.00 6.71 -17.60
CA HIS A 167 1.12 7.87 -17.46
C HIS A 167 -0.32 7.42 -17.15
N PRO A 168 -0.62 7.07 -15.89
CA PRO A 168 -1.94 6.57 -15.50
C PRO A 168 -3.06 7.59 -15.76
N LEU A 169 -4.25 7.08 -16.11
CA LEU A 169 -5.46 7.90 -16.25
C LEU A 169 -6.16 8.10 -14.90
N HIS A 170 -6.19 7.05 -14.07
CA HIS A 170 -6.78 7.08 -12.74
C HIS A 170 -5.80 6.54 -11.70
N TYR A 171 -5.95 7.03 -10.48
CA TYR A 171 -5.13 6.68 -9.33
C TYR A 171 -6.05 6.18 -8.22
N HIS A 172 -5.89 4.92 -7.84
CA HIS A 172 -6.69 4.26 -6.82
C HIS A 172 -5.88 4.09 -5.54
N LEU A 173 -6.29 4.80 -4.50
CA LEU A 173 -5.71 4.73 -3.16
C LEU A 173 -6.45 3.67 -2.36
N ASN A 174 -5.76 2.59 -2.00
CA ASN A 174 -6.27 1.56 -1.11
C ASN A 174 -5.94 1.93 0.34
N GLU A 175 -6.92 2.56 1.01
CA GLU A 175 -6.76 3.25 2.29
C GLU A 175 -5.86 4.50 2.21
N GLY A 176 -5.86 5.31 3.29
CA GLY A 176 -5.24 6.65 3.31
C GLY A 176 -3.72 6.68 3.15
N HIS A 177 -3.00 5.56 3.28
CA HIS A 177 -1.53 5.53 3.39
C HIS A 177 -0.78 6.15 2.20
N SER A 178 -1.40 6.19 1.03
CA SER A 178 -0.81 6.79 -0.18
C SER A 178 -1.34 8.19 -0.48
N ALA A 179 -2.10 8.82 0.43
CA ALA A 179 -2.81 10.09 0.15
C ALA A 179 -1.90 11.26 -0.24
N LEU A 180 -0.61 11.24 0.13
CA LEU A 180 0.34 12.28 -0.31
C LEU A 180 0.62 12.26 -1.83
N LEU A 181 0.22 11.17 -2.52
CA LEU A 181 0.11 11.11 -3.99
C LEU A 181 -0.71 12.28 -4.55
N ILE A 182 -1.73 12.73 -3.83
CA ILE A 182 -2.59 13.84 -4.24
C ILE A 182 -1.78 15.12 -4.41
N PHE A 183 -0.82 15.39 -3.53
CA PHE A 183 0.00 16.60 -3.63
C PHE A 183 0.93 16.54 -4.85
N GLU A 184 1.53 15.39 -5.12
CA GLU A 184 2.42 15.22 -6.27
C GLU A 184 1.63 15.25 -7.59
N LEU A 185 0.39 14.74 -7.61
CA LEU A 185 -0.52 14.88 -8.75
C LEU A 185 -0.85 16.36 -9.03
N ILE A 186 -1.16 17.12 -7.97
CA ILE A 186 -1.44 18.55 -8.10
C ILE A 186 -0.20 19.28 -8.65
N HIS A 187 0.97 19.02 -8.08
CA HIS A 187 2.23 19.58 -8.56
C HIS A 187 2.49 19.24 -10.03
N HIS A 188 2.30 17.98 -10.42
CA HIS A 188 2.47 17.55 -11.82
C HIS A 188 1.54 18.29 -12.78
N GLU A 189 0.27 18.50 -12.43
CA GLU A 189 -0.67 19.26 -13.28
C GLU A 189 -0.37 20.76 -13.29
N MET A 190 0.10 21.33 -12.18
CA MET A 190 0.57 22.72 -12.12
C MET A 190 1.75 22.94 -13.08
N GLU A 191 2.79 22.11 -12.98
CA GLU A 191 4.00 22.19 -13.82
C GLU A 191 3.68 21.94 -15.31
N SER A 192 2.92 20.89 -15.61
CA SER A 192 2.69 20.48 -17.01
C SER A 192 1.72 21.39 -17.77
N ARG A 193 0.85 22.13 -17.07
CA ARG A 193 -0.21 22.94 -17.71
C ARG A 193 -0.21 24.42 -17.29
N GLY A 194 0.69 24.83 -16.40
CA GLY A 194 0.71 26.20 -15.86
C GLY A 194 -0.55 26.55 -15.06
N MET A 195 -1.15 25.58 -14.39
CA MET A 195 -2.38 25.75 -13.61
C MET A 195 -2.10 26.31 -12.22
N THR A 196 -3.08 27.01 -11.66
CA THR A 196 -3.09 27.32 -10.23
C THR A 196 -3.34 26.06 -9.39
N PHE A 197 -3.03 26.13 -8.09
CA PHE A 197 -3.24 25.02 -7.16
C PHE A 197 -4.69 24.53 -7.13
N GLU A 198 -5.68 25.43 -7.10
CA GLU A 198 -7.09 25.03 -7.01
C GLU A 198 -7.65 24.47 -8.34
N GLU A 199 -7.15 24.94 -9.48
CA GLU A 199 -7.46 24.37 -10.80
C GLU A 199 -6.89 22.94 -10.91
N ALA A 200 -5.61 22.77 -10.59
CA ALA A 200 -4.95 21.48 -10.59
C ALA A 200 -5.62 20.51 -9.60
N ARG A 201 -5.96 20.97 -8.40
CA ARG A 201 -6.71 20.18 -7.40
C ARG A 201 -8.07 19.73 -7.91
N SER A 202 -8.80 20.60 -8.61
CA SER A 202 -10.09 20.26 -9.20
C SER A 202 -9.95 19.18 -10.28
N LEU A 203 -8.91 19.25 -11.11
CA LEU A 203 -8.60 18.25 -12.12
C LEU A 203 -8.15 16.91 -11.51
N VAL A 204 -7.32 16.95 -10.47
CA VAL A 204 -6.85 15.75 -9.74
C VAL A 204 -8.03 15.01 -9.11
N ARG A 205 -9.04 15.74 -8.62
CA ARG A 205 -10.25 15.13 -8.06
C ARG A 205 -10.94 14.18 -9.04
N GLU A 206 -10.98 14.50 -10.32
CA GLU A 206 -11.60 13.62 -11.33
C GLU A 206 -10.82 12.32 -11.58
N ARG A 207 -9.55 12.27 -11.19
CA ARG A 207 -8.65 11.12 -11.45
C ARG A 207 -8.42 10.23 -10.24
N VAL A 208 -8.69 10.72 -9.03
CA VAL A 208 -8.43 10.00 -7.77
C VAL A 208 -9.66 9.21 -7.32
N LEU A 209 -9.43 7.92 -7.08
CA LEU A 209 -10.37 6.95 -6.51
C LEU A 209 -9.86 6.54 -5.13
N PHE A 210 -10.73 6.46 -4.12
CA PHE A 210 -10.33 6.12 -2.76
C PHE A 210 -11.19 4.99 -2.18
N THR A 211 -10.56 3.89 -1.75
CA THR A 211 -11.24 2.87 -0.94
C THR A 211 -11.01 3.15 0.54
N ASN A 212 -12.09 3.22 1.31
CA ASN A 212 -12.02 3.23 2.77
C ASN A 212 -12.41 1.86 3.34
N HIS A 213 -11.52 1.26 4.11
CA HIS A 213 -11.71 -0.02 4.80
C HIS A 213 -12.10 0.14 6.28
N THR A 214 -11.91 1.34 6.82
CA THR A 214 -12.04 1.59 8.27
C THR A 214 -12.99 2.75 8.56
N LEU A 215 -14.06 2.47 9.32
CA LEU A 215 -15.01 3.47 9.81
C LEU A 215 -14.60 4.12 11.14
N ILE A 216 -13.73 3.47 11.91
CA ILE A 216 -13.37 3.89 13.26
C ILE A 216 -12.06 4.66 13.23
N ALA A 217 -12.04 5.86 13.83
CA ALA A 217 -10.86 6.74 13.85
C ALA A 217 -9.59 6.06 14.40
N ALA A 218 -9.73 5.10 15.33
CA ALA A 218 -8.62 4.36 15.93
C ALA A 218 -7.82 3.49 14.94
N GLY A 219 -8.40 3.12 13.79
CA GLY A 219 -7.70 2.36 12.76
C GLY A 219 -7.06 3.21 11.66
N ASN A 220 -7.14 4.54 11.76
CA ASN A 220 -6.53 5.46 10.80
C ASN A 220 -5.32 6.17 11.43
N ASP A 221 -4.27 6.37 10.64
CA ASP A 221 -3.11 7.13 11.08
C ASP A 221 -3.46 8.61 11.29
N LEU A 222 -3.22 9.11 12.50
CA LEU A 222 -3.25 10.51 12.86
C LEU A 222 -1.83 11.00 13.16
N PHE A 223 -1.49 12.16 12.62
CA PHE A 223 -0.21 12.83 12.80
C PHE A 223 -0.43 14.21 13.42
N SER A 224 0.55 14.75 14.16
CA SER A 224 0.47 16.14 14.58
C SER A 224 0.70 17.08 13.40
N ASN A 225 0.03 18.23 13.40
CA ASN A 225 0.22 19.23 12.35
C ASN A 225 1.68 19.69 12.25
N ASP A 226 2.40 19.78 13.37
CA ASP A 226 3.81 20.19 13.41
C ASP A 226 4.72 19.15 12.76
N LEU A 227 4.48 17.85 13.00
CA LEU A 227 5.22 16.78 12.34
C LEU A 227 5.01 16.86 10.83
N VAL A 228 3.76 16.97 10.38
CA VAL A 228 3.44 17.06 8.95
C VAL A 228 4.07 18.29 8.32
N ALA A 229 3.97 19.45 8.95
CA ALA A 229 4.56 20.69 8.47
C ALA A 229 6.09 20.59 8.37
N LEU A 230 6.74 19.99 9.37
CA LEU A 230 8.18 19.80 9.38
C LEU A 230 8.62 18.88 8.23
N GLN A 231 7.97 17.72 8.08
CA GLN A 231 8.35 16.73 7.06
C GLN A 231 8.02 17.21 5.63
N LEU A 232 6.95 17.98 5.44
CA LEU A 232 6.59 18.57 4.14
C LEU A 232 7.33 19.89 3.84
N ALA A 233 8.11 20.46 4.75
CA ALA A 233 8.64 21.83 4.61
C ALA A 233 9.40 22.05 3.29
N LYS A 234 10.35 21.18 2.95
CA LYS A 234 11.12 21.29 1.71
C LYS A 234 10.30 20.93 0.46
N TYR A 235 9.38 19.97 0.58
CA TYR A 235 8.46 19.64 -0.49
C TYR A 235 7.54 20.82 -0.84
N ALA A 236 7.00 21.50 0.17
CA ALA A 236 6.17 22.69 0.03
C ALA A 236 6.92 23.83 -0.67
N GLN A 237 8.21 24.01 -0.37
CA GLN A 237 9.09 24.95 -1.08
C GLN A 237 9.30 24.55 -2.55
N GLU A 238 9.52 23.27 -2.82
CA GLU A 238 9.72 22.75 -4.18
C GLU A 238 8.51 22.98 -5.08
N ILE A 239 7.29 22.82 -4.55
CA ILE A 239 6.06 23.02 -5.31
C ILE A 239 5.50 24.45 -5.23
N GLU A 240 6.22 25.35 -4.54
CA GLU A 240 5.85 26.76 -4.32
C GLU A 240 4.48 26.98 -3.64
N ILE A 241 4.07 26.07 -2.75
CA ILE A 241 2.81 26.15 -2.01
C ILE A 241 3.10 26.33 -0.51
N PRO A 242 2.43 27.26 0.20
CA PRO A 242 2.57 27.37 1.64
C PRO A 242 2.27 26.04 2.35
N VAL A 243 3.18 25.56 3.19
CA VAL A 243 3.01 24.28 3.90
C VAL A 243 1.70 24.21 4.70
N LYS A 244 1.25 25.36 5.23
CA LYS A 244 -0.05 25.48 5.90
C LYS A 244 -1.20 25.06 5.00
N GLN A 245 -1.19 25.44 3.72
CA GLN A 245 -2.23 25.07 2.77
C GLN A 245 -2.27 23.55 2.55
N LEU A 246 -1.12 22.88 2.53
CA LEU A 246 -1.05 21.41 2.46
C LEU A 246 -1.59 20.75 3.73
N VAL A 247 -1.21 21.25 4.91
CA VAL A 247 -1.70 20.75 6.21
C VAL A 247 -3.22 20.92 6.33
N ASP A 248 -3.76 22.07 5.91
CA ASP A 248 -5.19 22.37 5.96
C ASP A 248 -6.03 21.33 5.19
N LEU A 249 -5.48 20.71 4.13
CA LEU A 249 -6.18 19.69 3.35
C LEU A 249 -6.44 18.39 4.14
N GLY A 250 -5.54 17.99 5.03
CA GLY A 250 -5.74 16.81 5.90
C GLY A 250 -6.19 17.15 7.32
N LEU A 251 -6.41 18.43 7.64
CA LEU A 251 -6.76 18.88 8.99
C LEU A 251 -8.09 18.29 9.48
N VAL A 252 -8.05 17.60 10.62
CA VAL A 252 -9.23 17.16 11.36
C VAL A 252 -9.84 18.39 12.05
N GLN A 253 -11.15 18.62 11.85
CA GLN A 253 -11.83 19.82 12.33
C GLN A 253 -11.65 20.02 13.85
N GLN A 254 -11.38 21.27 14.25
CA GLN A 254 -11.20 21.68 15.64
C GLN A 254 -10.12 20.88 16.40
N SER A 255 -9.10 20.39 15.70
CA SER A 255 -7.99 19.65 16.30
C SER A 255 -6.63 20.16 15.81
N SER A 256 -5.56 19.67 16.43
CA SER A 256 -4.17 19.83 16.00
C SER A 256 -3.63 18.61 15.23
N SER A 257 -4.54 17.80 14.68
CA SER A 257 -4.22 16.54 14.00
C SER A 257 -4.48 16.58 12.51
N PHE A 258 -3.58 15.94 11.77
CA PHE A 258 -3.67 15.69 10.35
C PHE A 258 -4.05 14.23 10.11
N SER A 259 -5.03 13.99 9.26
CA SER A 259 -5.50 12.66 8.87
C SER A 259 -5.33 12.44 7.37
N MET A 260 -4.65 11.35 7.04
CA MET A 260 -4.49 10.89 5.66
C MET A 260 -5.82 10.48 5.03
N THR A 261 -6.71 9.86 5.81
CA THR A 261 -8.08 9.53 5.38
C THR A 261 -8.86 10.79 5.03
N ILE A 262 -8.77 11.86 5.83
CA ILE A 262 -9.44 13.13 5.51
C ILE A 262 -8.86 13.77 4.24
N LEU A 263 -7.53 13.78 4.09
CA LEU A 263 -6.89 14.24 2.86
C LEU A 263 -7.43 13.47 1.64
N ALA A 264 -7.47 12.13 1.72
CA ALA A 264 -7.97 11.29 0.64
C ALA A 264 -9.46 11.56 0.34
N MET A 265 -10.32 11.62 1.36
CA MET A 265 -11.76 11.87 1.20
C MET A 265 -12.06 13.25 0.59
N ARG A 266 -11.29 14.28 0.94
CA ARG A 266 -11.47 15.64 0.40
C ARG A 266 -10.96 15.81 -1.02
N ALA A 267 -10.02 14.98 -1.45
CA ALA A 267 -9.40 15.07 -2.77
C ALA A 267 -9.95 14.06 -3.77
N ALA A 268 -10.50 12.93 -3.33
CA ALA A 268 -11.03 11.91 -4.23
C ALA A 268 -12.33 12.34 -4.92
N GLY A 269 -12.46 12.01 -6.21
CA GLY A 269 -13.69 12.21 -6.97
C GLY A 269 -14.71 11.09 -6.75
N LYS A 270 -14.22 9.88 -6.46
CA LYS A 270 -15.05 8.74 -6.08
C LYS A 270 -14.47 8.05 -4.86
N ILE A 271 -15.35 7.71 -3.92
CA ILE A 271 -15.01 6.98 -2.71
C ILE A 271 -15.83 5.69 -2.71
N ASN A 272 -15.21 4.55 -2.42
CA ASN A 272 -15.90 3.29 -2.26
C ASN A 272 -15.70 2.70 -0.86
N ALA A 273 -16.78 2.09 -0.40
CA ALA A 273 -16.84 1.24 0.78
C ALA A 273 -16.65 -0.22 0.35
N VAL A 274 -16.32 -1.08 1.31
CA VAL A 274 -15.87 -2.46 1.05
C VAL A 274 -16.97 -3.51 1.21
N SER A 275 -18.19 -3.06 1.54
CA SER A 275 -19.42 -3.86 1.54
C SER A 275 -20.65 -2.96 1.54
N LYS A 276 -21.83 -3.53 1.26
CA LYS A 276 -23.11 -2.82 1.37
C LYS A 276 -23.37 -2.29 2.78
N LEU A 277 -23.12 -3.10 3.80
CA LEU A 277 -23.32 -2.68 5.20
C LEU A 277 -22.31 -1.60 5.60
N HIS A 278 -21.06 -1.72 5.15
CA HIS A 278 -20.05 -0.69 5.38
C HIS A 278 -20.48 0.65 4.78
N ALA A 279 -21.01 0.67 3.55
CA ALA A 279 -21.49 1.90 2.92
C ALA A 279 -22.66 2.55 3.69
N VAL A 280 -23.59 1.73 4.19
CA VAL A 280 -24.70 2.22 5.03
C VAL A 280 -24.17 2.90 6.29
N ARG A 281 -23.23 2.25 7.00
CA ARG A 281 -22.61 2.81 8.20
C ARG A 281 -21.71 4.01 7.92
N ALA A 282 -20.97 3.99 6.81
CA ALA A 282 -20.16 5.12 6.38
C ALA A 282 -21.01 6.38 6.18
N LYS A 283 -22.23 6.25 5.65
CA LYS A 283 -23.15 7.38 5.46
C LYS A 283 -23.57 8.03 6.78
N GLU A 284 -23.60 7.28 7.87
CA GLU A 284 -23.93 7.79 9.22
C GLU A 284 -22.77 8.62 9.81
N ILE A 285 -21.53 8.31 9.43
CA ILE A 285 -20.30 8.92 10.00
C ILE A 285 -19.76 10.03 9.09
N TRP A 286 -19.74 9.78 7.78
CA TRP A 286 -19.14 10.62 6.75
C TRP A 286 -20.20 11.09 5.75
N ALA A 287 -21.21 11.82 6.25
CA ALA A 287 -22.37 12.23 5.46
C ALA A 287 -22.00 13.04 4.20
N ASP A 288 -20.94 13.85 4.28
CA ASP A 288 -20.45 14.69 3.17
C ASP A 288 -19.58 13.91 2.16
N HIS A 289 -19.25 12.65 2.45
CA HIS A 289 -18.39 11.79 1.64
C HIS A 289 -19.10 10.46 1.33
N PRO A 290 -20.17 10.46 0.51
CA PRO A 290 -20.93 9.27 0.21
C PRO A 290 -20.06 8.22 -0.48
N MET A 291 -20.15 6.98 -0.01
CA MET A 291 -19.33 5.87 -0.49
C MET A 291 -20.14 4.88 -1.33
N VAL A 292 -19.62 4.51 -2.49
CA VAL A 292 -20.19 3.46 -3.35
C VAL A 292 -19.89 2.08 -2.74
N PRO A 293 -20.87 1.19 -2.53
CA PRO A 293 -20.61 -0.14 -2.00
C PRO A 293 -19.99 -1.05 -3.07
N ILE A 294 -18.70 -1.34 -2.94
CA ILE A 294 -18.00 -2.35 -3.74
C ILE A 294 -17.57 -3.45 -2.77
N THR A 295 -18.29 -4.58 -2.79
CA THR A 295 -18.00 -5.68 -1.89
C THR A 295 -16.65 -6.31 -2.25
N ASN A 296 -15.77 -6.48 -1.27
CA ASN A 296 -14.49 -7.18 -1.45
C ASN A 296 -14.71 -8.59 -2.02
N GLY A 297 -13.75 -9.02 -2.83
CA GLY A 297 -13.67 -10.38 -3.35
C GLY A 297 -12.31 -10.99 -3.03
N ILE A 298 -12.16 -12.27 -3.38
CA ILE A 298 -10.89 -12.99 -3.30
C ILE A 298 -10.52 -13.51 -4.68
N HIS A 299 -9.23 -13.73 -4.94
CA HIS A 299 -8.79 -14.35 -6.19
C HIS A 299 -9.03 -15.85 -6.14
N ILE A 300 -10.12 -16.31 -6.77
CA ILE A 300 -10.59 -17.70 -6.66
C ILE A 300 -9.49 -18.74 -6.93
N PRO A 301 -8.66 -18.63 -7.99
CA PRO A 301 -7.59 -19.60 -8.24
C PRO A 301 -6.53 -19.68 -7.14
N THR A 302 -6.32 -18.62 -6.35
CA THR A 302 -5.39 -18.65 -5.20
C THR A 302 -5.98 -19.44 -4.03
N TRP A 303 -7.27 -19.23 -3.75
CA TRP A 303 -7.89 -19.68 -2.49
C TRP A 303 -8.72 -20.96 -2.63
N ASP A 304 -9.27 -21.25 -3.82
CA ASP A 304 -10.00 -22.49 -4.09
C ASP A 304 -9.09 -23.52 -4.77
N LYS A 305 -8.51 -24.40 -3.96
CA LYS A 305 -7.72 -25.55 -4.42
C LYS A 305 -8.55 -26.84 -4.60
N ILE A 306 -9.87 -26.78 -4.42
CA ILE A 306 -10.75 -27.95 -4.57
C ILE A 306 -11.10 -28.15 -6.06
N GLY A 307 -11.41 -27.05 -6.75
CA GLY A 307 -11.82 -27.08 -8.16
C GLY A 307 -13.05 -27.98 -8.37
N SER A 308 -13.01 -28.86 -9.37
CA SER A 308 -14.11 -29.77 -9.71
C SER A 308 -14.03 -31.15 -9.03
N SER A 309 -13.18 -31.31 -8.01
CA SER A 309 -12.97 -32.60 -7.35
C SER A 309 -14.09 -32.94 -6.36
N GLU A 310 -14.21 -34.20 -5.97
CA GLU A 310 -15.14 -34.62 -4.92
C GLU A 310 -14.74 -33.97 -3.59
N ILE A 311 -15.64 -33.12 -3.05
CA ILE A 311 -15.34 -32.20 -1.95
C ILE A 311 -14.82 -32.94 -0.72
N TRP A 312 -15.42 -34.08 -0.37
CA TRP A 312 -15.04 -34.79 0.84
C TRP A 312 -13.66 -35.42 0.72
N THR A 313 -13.35 -36.07 -0.40
CA THR A 313 -12.03 -36.61 -0.68
C THR A 313 -10.97 -35.51 -0.60
N LYS A 314 -11.19 -34.36 -1.26
CA LYS A 314 -10.21 -33.27 -1.26
C LYS A 314 -10.06 -32.61 0.11
N HIS A 315 -11.16 -32.45 0.85
CA HIS A 315 -11.11 -32.00 2.25
C HIS A 315 -10.23 -32.91 3.11
N LYS A 316 -10.39 -34.24 2.99
CA LYS A 316 -9.60 -35.22 3.74
C LYS A 316 -8.12 -35.18 3.39
N GLU A 317 -7.77 -34.95 2.12
CA GLU A 317 -6.38 -34.74 1.70
C GLU A 317 -5.78 -33.48 2.33
N ASN A 318 -6.42 -32.32 2.15
CA ASN A 318 -5.93 -31.04 2.69
C ASN A 318 -5.82 -31.08 4.22
N LYS A 319 -6.75 -31.77 4.88
CA LYS A 319 -6.70 -31.99 6.33
C LYS A 319 -5.45 -32.76 6.77
N ARG A 320 -5.04 -33.79 6.03
CA ARG A 320 -3.81 -34.54 6.34
C ARG A 320 -2.57 -33.67 6.17
N GLU A 321 -2.55 -32.82 5.14
CA GLU A 321 -1.45 -31.88 4.93
C GLU A 321 -1.36 -30.87 6.08
N LEU A 322 -2.49 -30.30 6.51
CA LEU A 322 -2.54 -29.40 7.65
C LEU A 322 -2.08 -30.07 8.95
N ILE A 323 -2.54 -31.30 9.22
CA ILE A 323 -2.12 -32.05 10.42
C ILE A 323 -0.61 -32.31 10.41
N LYS A 324 -0.03 -32.68 9.26
CA LYS A 324 1.43 -32.84 9.12
C LYS A 324 2.17 -31.52 9.36
N LEU A 325 1.62 -30.40 8.89
CA LEU A 325 2.19 -29.08 9.13
C LEU A 325 2.14 -28.72 10.62
N ILE A 326 1.01 -28.95 11.29
CA ILE A 326 0.86 -28.73 12.73
C ILE A 326 1.84 -29.60 13.52
N GLU A 327 1.99 -30.87 13.17
CA GLU A 327 2.96 -31.76 13.80
C GLU A 327 4.39 -31.26 13.60
N LYS A 328 4.73 -30.81 12.39
CA LYS A 328 6.05 -30.25 12.08
C LYS A 328 6.35 -28.96 12.88
N GLN A 329 5.36 -28.07 13.00
CA GLN A 329 5.55 -26.73 13.58
C GLN A 329 5.41 -26.73 15.10
N ALA A 330 4.42 -27.44 15.64
CA ALA A 330 4.11 -27.45 17.06
C ALA A 330 4.61 -28.71 17.79
N GLY A 331 5.10 -29.73 17.07
CA GLY A 331 5.51 -31.01 17.65
C GLY A 331 4.36 -31.86 18.17
N VAL A 332 3.10 -31.51 17.88
CA VAL A 332 1.91 -32.22 18.36
C VAL A 332 1.20 -32.91 17.20
N ALA A 333 1.10 -34.23 17.28
CA ALA A 333 0.33 -35.04 16.33
C ALA A 333 -1.17 -35.00 16.65
N TRP A 334 -2.01 -34.67 15.68
CA TRP A 334 -3.47 -34.62 15.83
C TRP A 334 -4.14 -35.77 15.07
N ASP A 335 -5.25 -36.31 15.60
CA ASP A 335 -6.03 -37.35 14.93
C ASP A 335 -6.82 -36.78 13.73
N GLU A 336 -6.70 -37.43 12.58
CA GLU A 336 -7.42 -37.12 11.34
C GLU A 336 -8.95 -37.22 11.48
N LYS A 337 -9.46 -37.92 12.49
CA LYS A 337 -10.89 -38.03 12.81
C LYS A 337 -11.42 -36.84 13.60
N THR A 338 -10.56 -36.06 14.25
CA THR A 338 -10.95 -34.91 15.08
C THR A 338 -11.42 -33.74 14.23
N ILE A 339 -12.54 -33.10 14.59
CA ILE A 339 -13.00 -31.88 13.91
C ILE A 339 -11.97 -30.77 14.14
N LEU A 340 -11.55 -30.11 13.05
CA LEU A 340 -10.64 -28.97 13.14
C LEU A 340 -11.47 -27.69 13.10
N LEU A 341 -11.30 -26.87 14.13
CA LEU A 341 -11.85 -25.52 14.19
C LEU A 341 -10.66 -24.56 14.15
N GLY A 342 -10.58 -23.77 13.08
CA GLY A 342 -9.56 -22.75 12.91
C GLY A 342 -10.13 -21.36 13.15
N TRP A 343 -9.40 -20.54 13.89
CA TRP A 343 -9.52 -19.09 13.87
C TRP A 343 -8.18 -18.58 13.39
N ALA A 344 -8.16 -18.01 12.19
CA ALA A 344 -6.98 -17.43 11.55
C ALA A 344 -7.16 -15.92 11.43
#